data_AF-A0A398CW24-F1
#
_entry.id   AF-A0A398CW24-F1
#
_cell.length_a   1.000
_cell.length_b   1.000
_cell.length_c   1.000
_cell.angle_alpha   90.00
_cell.angle_beta   90.00
_cell.angle_gamma   90.00
#
_symmetry.space_group_name_H-M   'P 1'
#
loop_
_entity.id
_entity.type
_entity.pdbx_description
1 polymer ?
#
loop_
_entity_poly.entity_id
_entity_poly.type
_entity_poly.pdbx_seq_one_letter_code
_entity_poly.pdbx_strand_id
1 'polypeptide(L)'
;PIQIHSHYTTGLAGQSYLKGIEAGADIVDCAISPFAMATSQPCTETMVAALKGTPYDTGIDLEALNAVAQFFIPVREKALESGLLDAKVMGVDVNALIYQLPGGMISNMVSQLKQANMLDRYQEVLKEVPQVRADLGYPPLVTPTSQIVGTQAVFNVMMGRYVQCTKETKALVKGEYGRASVPISDEIKQLIIGDEPTINCRPADLIEPQMAKFREEIKEYTQQEEDVLSYAIFPQVALDFFKWRKEQQENKV
;
A
#
# COMPACT_ATOMS: atom_id res chain seq x y z
N PRO A 1 -25.10 1.51 4.32
CA PRO A 1 -24.26 2.73 4.41
C PRO A 1 -23.09 2.60 3.41
N ILE A 2 -22.74 3.67 2.72
CA ILE A 2 -21.62 3.80 1.79
C ILE A 2 -20.54 4.68 2.44
N GLN A 3 -19.31 4.19 2.45
CA GLN A 3 -18.14 4.92 2.96
C GLN A 3 -17.19 5.24 1.80
N ILE A 4 -16.75 6.50 1.72
CA ILE A 4 -15.82 6.96 0.70
C ILE A 4 -14.44 7.17 1.34
N HIS A 5 -13.45 6.47 0.79
CA HIS A 5 -12.04 6.62 1.14
C HIS A 5 -11.27 7.09 -0.09
N SER A 6 -10.58 8.22 0.01
CA SER A 6 -9.71 8.72 -1.05
C SER A 6 -8.49 9.43 -0.49
N HIS A 7 -7.34 9.19 -1.11
CA HIS A 7 -6.14 9.96 -0.89
C HIS A 7 -6.19 11.29 -1.64
N TYR A 8 -5.56 12.33 -1.11
CA TYR A 8 -5.55 13.71 -1.61
C TYR A 8 -4.45 13.96 -2.65
N THR A 9 -3.84 12.91 -3.20
CA THR A 9 -2.57 13.02 -3.96
C THR A 9 -2.72 13.94 -5.17
N THR A 10 -3.88 13.89 -5.82
CA THR A 10 -4.21 14.70 -7.00
C THR A 10 -4.86 16.04 -6.66
N GLY A 11 -5.13 16.31 -5.37
CA GLY A 11 -5.88 17.47 -4.91
C GLY A 11 -7.40 17.35 -5.05
N LEU A 12 -7.92 16.27 -5.63
CA LEU A 12 -9.35 16.15 -5.99
C LEU A 12 -10.21 15.44 -4.93
N ALA A 13 -9.61 14.85 -3.88
CA ALA A 13 -10.36 14.02 -2.94
C ALA A 13 -11.42 14.81 -2.15
N GLY A 14 -11.12 16.06 -1.75
CA GLY A 14 -12.12 16.90 -1.08
C GLY A 14 -13.33 17.20 -1.96
N GLN A 15 -13.11 17.46 -3.26
CA GLN A 15 -14.20 17.66 -4.22
C GLN A 15 -15.00 16.38 -4.46
N SER A 16 -14.29 15.25 -4.55
CA SER A 16 -14.89 13.92 -4.71
C SER A 16 -15.77 13.56 -3.51
N TYR A 17 -15.33 13.91 -2.30
CA TYR A 17 -16.11 13.72 -1.07
C TYR A 17 -17.38 14.56 -1.07
N LEU A 18 -17.28 15.86 -1.41
CA LEU A 18 -18.48 16.71 -1.49
C LEU A 18 -19.51 16.13 -2.46
N LYS A 19 -19.08 15.67 -3.65
CA LYS A 19 -19.98 15.02 -4.61
C LYS A 19 -20.53 13.69 -4.12
N GLY A 20 -19.73 12.91 -3.41
CA GLY A 20 -20.19 11.67 -2.78
C GLY A 20 -21.25 11.90 -1.69
N ILE A 21 -21.03 12.89 -0.83
CA ILE A 21 -21.96 13.29 0.23
C ILE A 21 -23.28 13.80 -0.39
N GLU A 22 -23.20 14.67 -1.39
CA GLU A 22 -24.38 15.14 -2.14
C GLU A 22 -25.16 14.01 -2.82
N ALA A 23 -24.46 12.93 -3.20
CA ALA A 23 -25.06 11.74 -3.80
C ALA A 23 -25.60 10.73 -2.75
N GLY A 24 -25.45 11.01 -1.45
CA GLY A 24 -25.98 10.19 -0.37
C GLY A 24 -24.99 9.21 0.27
N ALA A 25 -23.67 9.46 0.16
CA ALA A 25 -22.70 8.72 0.97
C ALA A 25 -22.89 9.00 2.47
N ASP A 26 -22.76 7.96 3.28
CA ASP A 26 -23.00 8.03 4.73
C ASP A 26 -21.74 8.41 5.53
N ILE A 27 -20.55 8.04 5.02
CA ILE A 27 -19.27 8.18 5.74
C ILE A 27 -18.17 8.63 4.77
N VAL A 28 -17.26 9.50 5.23
CA VAL A 28 -16.04 9.88 4.51
C VAL A 28 -14.81 9.80 5.42
N ASP A 29 -13.68 9.32 4.89
CA ASP A 29 -12.44 9.17 5.66
C ASP A 29 -11.54 10.40 5.55
N CYS A 30 -11.21 11.02 6.67
CA CYS A 30 -10.33 12.20 6.73
C CYS A 30 -9.12 11.93 7.64
N ALA A 31 -8.11 12.79 7.51
CA ALA A 31 -6.96 12.84 8.41
C ALA A 31 -6.91 14.20 9.13
N ILE A 32 -6.44 14.20 10.37
CA ILE A 32 -6.24 15.43 11.14
C ILE A 32 -5.19 16.33 10.48
N SER A 33 -5.38 17.65 10.49
CA SER A 33 -4.63 18.58 9.66
C SER A 33 -3.10 18.42 9.61
N PRO A 34 -2.35 18.09 10.69
CA PRO A 34 -0.90 17.90 10.59
C PRO A 34 -0.47 16.74 9.69
N PHE A 35 -1.32 15.73 9.54
CA PHE A 35 -1.07 14.52 8.73
C PHE A 35 -2.02 14.39 7.54
N ALA A 36 -2.77 15.44 7.21
CA ALA A 36 -3.69 15.45 6.09
C ALA A 36 -3.01 15.85 4.76
N MET A 37 -3.77 15.75 3.68
CA MET A 37 -3.44 16.20 2.33
C MET A 37 -2.32 15.40 1.65
N ALA A 38 -1.94 15.78 0.43
CA ALA A 38 -0.92 15.10 -0.36
C ALA A 38 -1.17 13.58 -0.47
N THR A 39 -0.22 12.74 -0.08
CA THR A 39 -0.38 11.28 -0.11
C THR A 39 -1.29 10.73 1.00
N SER A 40 -1.79 11.58 1.90
CA SER A 40 -2.77 11.25 2.95
C SER A 40 -4.21 11.54 2.51
N GLN A 41 -5.16 11.62 3.45
CA GLN A 41 -6.59 11.89 3.22
C GLN A 41 -6.91 13.40 3.26
N PRO A 42 -8.10 13.84 2.81
CA PRO A 42 -8.59 15.20 3.08
C PRO A 42 -8.53 15.59 4.57
N CYS A 43 -8.34 16.88 4.83
CA CYS A 43 -8.29 17.45 6.17
C CYS A 43 -9.65 17.37 6.88
N THR A 44 -9.69 16.73 8.05
CA THR A 44 -10.91 16.55 8.86
C THR A 44 -11.55 17.89 9.22
N GLU A 45 -10.76 18.83 9.73
CA GLU A 45 -11.22 20.15 10.15
C GLU A 45 -11.85 20.93 8.99
N THR A 46 -11.22 20.87 7.83
CA THR A 46 -11.73 21.51 6.61
C THR A 46 -13.03 20.88 6.14
N MET A 47 -13.16 19.56 6.18
CA MET A 47 -14.40 18.88 5.79
C MET A 47 -15.54 19.19 6.77
N VAL A 48 -15.28 19.17 8.08
CA VAL A 48 -16.27 19.54 9.11
C VAL A 48 -16.72 20.99 8.91
N ALA A 49 -15.78 21.91 8.70
CA ALA A 49 -16.10 23.32 8.45
C ALA A 49 -16.90 23.51 7.14
N ALA A 50 -16.59 22.77 6.09
CA ALA A 50 -17.27 22.86 4.80
C ALA A 50 -18.72 22.37 4.83
N LEU A 51 -19.05 21.43 5.73
CA LEU A 51 -20.39 20.86 5.87
C LEU A 51 -21.23 21.57 6.94
N LYS A 52 -20.63 22.44 7.75
CA LYS A 52 -21.31 23.15 8.83
C LYS A 52 -22.49 23.98 8.32
N GLY A 53 -23.65 23.83 8.95
CA GLY A 53 -24.89 24.53 8.58
C GLY A 53 -25.57 24.00 7.31
N THR A 54 -25.04 22.95 6.68
CA THR A 54 -25.69 22.24 5.58
C THR A 54 -26.57 21.11 6.12
N PRO A 55 -27.41 20.45 5.28
CA PRO A 55 -28.11 19.22 5.67
C PRO A 55 -27.19 18.07 6.06
N TYR A 56 -25.89 18.17 5.74
CA TYR A 56 -24.85 17.18 6.01
C TYR A 56 -23.93 17.59 7.17
N ASP A 57 -24.35 18.54 8.00
CA ASP A 57 -23.58 18.97 9.17
C ASP A 57 -23.24 17.77 10.06
N THR A 58 -21.95 17.60 10.34
CA THR A 58 -21.42 16.47 11.12
C THR A 58 -21.67 16.59 12.62
N GLY A 59 -21.95 17.81 13.12
CA GLY A 59 -22.06 18.10 14.54
C GLY A 59 -20.74 17.98 15.32
N ILE A 60 -19.60 17.83 14.63
CA ILE A 60 -18.28 17.68 15.26
C ILE A 60 -17.74 19.06 15.68
N ASP A 61 -17.23 19.13 16.90
CA ASP A 61 -16.64 20.35 17.46
C ASP A 61 -15.25 20.63 16.86
N LEU A 62 -15.13 21.77 16.18
CA LEU A 62 -13.87 22.24 15.58
C LEU A 62 -12.83 22.62 16.65
N GLU A 63 -13.23 23.06 17.85
CA GLU A 63 -12.29 23.38 18.93
C GLU A 63 -11.65 22.10 19.48
N ALA A 64 -12.45 21.05 19.68
CA ALA A 64 -11.97 19.73 20.03
C ALA A 64 -11.01 19.16 18.98
N LEU A 65 -11.34 19.29 17.68
CA LEU A 65 -10.44 18.88 16.60
C LEU A 65 -9.12 19.67 16.61
N ASN A 66 -9.17 20.98 16.85
CA ASN A 66 -7.96 21.79 16.96
C ASN A 66 -7.07 21.31 18.13
N ALA A 67 -7.64 20.93 19.28
CA ALA A 67 -6.86 20.36 20.39
C ALA A 67 -6.13 19.07 19.97
N VAL A 68 -6.77 18.20 19.18
CA VAL A 68 -6.14 17.00 18.61
C VAL A 68 -5.05 17.37 17.61
N ALA A 69 -5.29 18.35 16.74
CA ALA A 69 -4.28 18.84 15.80
C ALA A 69 -3.03 19.37 16.54
N GLN A 70 -3.21 20.17 17.59
CA GLN A 70 -2.11 20.69 18.41
C GLN A 70 -1.25 19.58 19.03
N PHE A 71 -1.86 18.46 19.43
CA PHE A 71 -1.11 17.30 19.90
C PHE A 71 -0.21 16.69 18.81
N PHE A 72 -0.69 16.63 17.56
CA PHE A 72 0.03 15.99 16.45
C PHE A 72 1.07 16.89 15.77
N ILE A 73 1.02 18.21 15.93
CA ILE A 73 2.02 19.13 15.39
C ILE A 73 3.46 18.76 15.80
N PRO A 74 3.82 18.65 17.09
CA PRO A 74 5.18 18.31 17.49
C PRO A 74 5.58 16.88 17.07
N VAL A 75 4.61 15.97 16.94
CA VAL A 75 4.85 14.60 16.43
C VAL A 75 5.27 14.65 14.96
N ARG A 76 4.58 15.46 14.15
CA ARG A 76 4.90 15.68 12.74
C ARG A 76 6.27 16.33 12.58
N GLU A 77 6.59 17.34 13.39
CA GLU A 77 7.89 18.02 13.38
C GLU A 77 9.03 17.04 13.65
N LYS A 78 8.90 16.22 14.72
CA LYS A 78 9.88 15.17 15.01
C LYS A 78 10.02 14.15 13.87
N ALA A 79 8.92 13.79 13.21
CA ALA A 79 8.94 12.86 12.09
C ALA A 79 9.63 13.46 10.85
N LEU A 80 9.49 14.77 10.62
CA LEU A 80 10.22 15.50 9.58
C LEU A 80 11.72 15.60 9.91
N GLU A 81 12.06 15.99 11.14
CA GLU A 81 13.46 16.12 11.60
C GLU A 81 14.23 14.81 11.55
N SER A 82 13.57 13.70 11.92
CA SER A 82 14.16 12.35 11.86
C SER A 82 14.21 11.77 10.44
N GLY A 83 13.59 12.42 9.45
CA GLY A 83 13.48 11.92 8.09
C GLY A 83 12.51 10.74 7.92
N LEU A 84 11.72 10.41 8.95
CA LEU A 84 10.64 9.42 8.85
C LEU A 84 9.56 9.89 7.86
N LEU A 85 9.32 11.20 7.81
CA LEU A 85 8.49 11.83 6.80
C LEU A 85 9.37 12.64 5.84
N ASP A 86 9.21 12.39 4.54
CA ASP A 86 9.89 13.16 3.49
C ASP A 86 9.02 14.35 3.04
N ALA A 87 9.50 15.56 3.28
CA ALA A 87 8.82 16.80 2.86
C ALA A 87 8.61 16.88 1.33
N LYS A 88 9.42 16.18 0.53
CA LYS A 88 9.33 16.20 -0.94
C LYS A 88 8.05 15.59 -1.50
N VAL A 89 7.43 14.67 -0.75
CA VAL A 89 6.20 13.97 -1.18
C VAL A 89 4.93 14.53 -0.54
N MET A 90 5.02 15.68 0.13
CA MET A 90 3.91 16.34 0.82
C MET A 90 3.16 17.37 -0.03
N GLY A 91 3.42 17.42 -1.34
CA GLY A 91 2.70 18.27 -2.29
C GLY A 91 1.58 17.53 -3.02
N VAL A 92 0.75 18.27 -3.75
CA VAL A 92 -0.15 17.71 -4.76
C VAL A 92 0.70 17.24 -5.95
N ASP A 93 0.49 16.00 -6.38
CA ASP A 93 1.11 15.42 -7.57
C ASP A 93 0.04 15.02 -8.60
N VAL A 94 -0.14 15.88 -9.60
CA VAL A 94 -1.08 15.65 -10.71
C VAL A 94 -0.63 14.52 -11.63
N ASN A 95 0.64 14.12 -11.62
CA ASN A 95 1.12 13.02 -12.44
C ASN A 95 0.50 11.67 -12.02
N ALA A 96 0.00 11.57 -10.79
CA ALA A 96 -0.77 10.42 -10.34
C ALA A 96 -2.04 10.19 -11.18
N LEU A 97 -2.61 11.23 -11.81
CA LEU A 97 -3.73 11.10 -12.76
C LEU A 97 -3.32 10.39 -14.05
N ILE A 98 -2.03 10.46 -14.42
CA ILE A 98 -1.49 9.88 -15.64
C ILE A 98 -1.01 8.45 -15.37
N TYR A 99 -0.14 8.27 -14.37
CA TYR A 99 0.57 7.01 -14.16
C TYR A 99 -0.15 6.07 -13.17
N GLN A 100 -1.10 6.57 -12.39
CA GLN A 100 -1.90 5.80 -11.42
C GLN A 100 -1.05 5.00 -10.40
N LEU A 101 0.16 5.49 -10.14
CA LEU A 101 1.10 4.87 -9.21
C LEU A 101 0.90 5.43 -7.79
N PRO A 102 0.74 4.55 -6.77
CA PRO A 102 0.77 4.99 -5.38
C PRO A 102 2.12 5.64 -5.02
N GLY A 103 2.12 6.68 -4.19
CA GLY A 103 3.35 7.43 -3.85
C GLY A 103 4.48 6.57 -3.28
N GLY A 104 4.16 5.60 -2.41
CA GLY A 104 5.16 4.69 -1.84
C GLY A 104 5.84 3.79 -2.89
N MET A 105 5.16 3.48 -3.99
CA MET A 105 5.71 2.70 -5.09
C MET A 105 6.69 3.53 -5.93
N ILE A 106 6.43 4.83 -6.11
CA ILE A 106 7.34 5.74 -6.82
C ILE A 106 8.69 5.82 -6.09
N SER A 107 8.67 6.01 -4.77
CA SER A 107 9.91 6.08 -3.97
C SER A 107 10.75 4.81 -4.09
N ASN A 108 10.11 3.64 -4.05
CA ASN A 108 10.80 2.34 -4.20
C ASN A 108 11.42 2.18 -5.60
N MET A 109 10.67 2.51 -6.65
CA MET A 109 11.16 2.47 -8.04
C MET A 109 12.36 3.41 -8.24
N VAL A 110 12.32 4.63 -7.71
CA VAL A 110 13.46 5.57 -7.76
C VAL A 110 14.68 5.00 -7.04
N SER A 111 14.48 4.34 -5.90
CA SER A 111 15.57 3.67 -5.17
C SER A 111 16.21 2.55 -6.01
N GLN A 112 15.40 1.68 -6.62
CA GLN A 112 15.87 0.60 -7.50
C GLN A 112 16.68 1.14 -8.68
N LEU A 113 16.18 2.16 -9.37
CA LEU A 113 16.89 2.77 -10.51
C LEU A 113 18.19 3.45 -10.09
N LYS A 114 18.25 4.09 -8.92
CA LYS A 114 19.49 4.66 -8.39
C LYS A 114 20.53 3.59 -8.09
N GLN A 115 20.13 2.49 -7.46
CA GLN A 115 21.04 1.36 -7.18
C GLN A 115 21.60 0.75 -8.47
N ALA A 116 20.81 0.77 -9.55
CA ALA A 116 21.23 0.33 -10.87
C ALA A 116 22.03 1.39 -11.67
N ASN A 117 22.21 2.61 -11.16
CA ASN A 117 22.74 3.76 -11.91
C ASN A 117 21.97 4.09 -13.21
N MET A 118 20.64 3.93 -13.20
CA MET A 118 19.74 4.10 -14.36
C MET A 118 18.60 5.08 -14.08
N LEU A 119 18.82 6.07 -13.21
CA LEU A 119 17.80 7.04 -12.83
C LEU A 119 17.31 7.90 -14.02
N ASP A 120 18.18 8.11 -15.01
CA ASP A 120 17.87 8.77 -16.28
C ASP A 120 16.75 8.05 -17.06
N ARG A 121 16.56 6.75 -16.85
CA ARG A 121 15.52 5.93 -17.49
C ARG A 121 14.18 5.93 -16.75
N TYR A 122 14.02 6.77 -15.73
CA TYR A 122 12.79 6.87 -14.93
C TYR A 122 11.52 7.07 -15.78
N GLN A 123 11.60 7.93 -16.79
CA GLN A 123 10.46 8.20 -17.69
C GLN A 123 10.09 6.99 -18.56
N GLU A 124 11.04 6.11 -18.87
CA GLU A 124 10.76 4.85 -19.58
C GLU A 124 9.97 3.89 -18.67
N VAL A 125 10.36 3.79 -17.39
CA VAL A 125 9.64 2.92 -16.43
C VAL A 125 8.21 3.38 -16.24
N LEU A 126 7.98 4.69 -16.11
CA LEU A 126 6.61 5.24 -16.00
C LEU A 126 5.72 4.89 -17.21
N LYS A 127 6.30 4.79 -18.40
CA LYS A 127 5.59 4.37 -19.63
C LYS A 127 5.39 2.85 -19.70
N GLU A 128 6.29 2.07 -19.10
CA GLU A 128 6.22 0.61 -19.08
C GLU A 128 5.19 0.09 -18.07
N VAL A 129 4.99 0.77 -16.94
CA VAL A 129 4.00 0.42 -15.91
C VAL A 129 2.60 0.13 -16.48
N PRO A 130 1.96 1.02 -17.28
CA PRO A 130 0.64 0.74 -17.83
C PRO A 130 0.64 -0.43 -18.82
N GLN A 131 1.75 -0.68 -19.53
CA GLN A 131 1.89 -1.84 -20.42
C GLN A 131 1.93 -3.14 -19.63
N VAL A 132 2.77 -3.21 -18.59
CA VAL A 132 2.82 -4.38 -17.69
C VAL A 132 1.48 -4.60 -17.01
N ARG A 133 0.80 -3.54 -16.57
CA ARG A 133 -0.54 -3.66 -15.98
C ARG A 133 -1.54 -4.26 -16.97
N ALA A 134 -1.49 -3.85 -18.23
CA ALA A 134 -2.37 -4.41 -19.27
C ALA A 134 -2.07 -5.90 -19.51
N ASP A 135 -0.80 -6.24 -19.67
CA ASP A 135 -0.34 -7.60 -19.89
C ASP A 135 -0.74 -8.53 -18.73
N LEU A 136 -0.70 -8.03 -17.48
CA LEU A 136 -1.10 -8.78 -16.29
C LEU A 136 -2.63 -8.76 -16.02
N GLY A 137 -3.44 -8.33 -16.99
CA GLY A 137 -4.90 -8.42 -16.91
C GLY A 137 -5.57 -7.31 -16.08
N TYR A 138 -5.00 -6.10 -16.12
CA TYR A 138 -5.49 -4.91 -15.43
C TYR A 138 -5.79 -5.11 -13.93
N PRO A 139 -4.83 -5.61 -13.12
CA PRO A 139 -5.00 -5.61 -11.69
C PRO A 139 -5.17 -4.16 -11.18
N PRO A 140 -5.99 -3.93 -10.15
CA PRO A 140 -5.92 -2.69 -9.38
C PRO A 140 -4.49 -2.49 -8.87
N LEU A 141 -3.96 -1.27 -8.92
CA LEU A 141 -2.60 -0.97 -8.44
C LEU A 141 -2.64 -0.62 -6.94
N VAL A 142 -2.74 -1.66 -6.12
CA VAL A 142 -2.70 -1.59 -4.65
C VAL A 142 -1.76 -2.68 -4.14
N THR A 143 -1.31 -2.62 -2.89
CA THR A 143 -0.48 -3.70 -2.34
C THR A 143 -1.23 -5.04 -2.39
N PRO A 144 -0.62 -6.13 -2.91
CA PRO A 144 0.76 -6.25 -3.38
C PRO A 144 0.97 -5.98 -4.89
N THR A 145 -0.09 -5.94 -5.70
CA THR A 145 -0.02 -5.86 -7.16
C THR A 145 0.67 -4.61 -7.69
N SER A 146 0.57 -3.47 -6.99
CA SER A 146 1.35 -2.27 -7.32
C SER A 146 2.84 -2.57 -7.37
N GLN A 147 3.40 -3.20 -6.32
CA GLN A 147 4.82 -3.50 -6.23
C GLN A 147 5.25 -4.53 -7.29
N ILE A 148 4.39 -5.51 -7.59
CA ILE A 148 4.64 -6.51 -8.64
C ILE A 148 4.78 -5.83 -10.00
N VAL A 149 3.79 -5.01 -10.37
CA VAL A 149 3.76 -4.31 -11.67
C VAL A 149 4.95 -3.35 -11.80
N GLY A 150 5.26 -2.56 -10.77
CA GLY A 150 6.39 -1.62 -10.84
C GLY A 150 7.75 -2.28 -10.90
N THR A 151 7.96 -3.29 -10.06
CA THR A 151 9.24 -4.02 -10.08
C THR A 151 9.45 -4.69 -11.43
N GLN A 152 8.39 -5.30 -11.99
CA GLN A 152 8.46 -5.89 -13.32
C GLN A 152 8.70 -4.83 -14.41
N ALA A 153 8.08 -3.65 -14.31
CA ALA A 153 8.34 -2.55 -15.25
C ALA A 153 9.79 -2.06 -15.19
N VAL A 154 10.37 -1.95 -13.99
CA VAL A 154 11.81 -1.63 -13.82
C VAL A 154 12.67 -2.70 -14.49
N PHE A 155 12.39 -3.99 -14.26
CA PHE A 155 13.14 -5.09 -14.87
C PHE A 155 13.03 -5.08 -16.39
N ASN A 156 11.83 -4.84 -16.92
CA ASN A 156 11.57 -4.75 -18.35
C ASN A 156 12.39 -3.63 -19.01
N VAL A 157 12.48 -2.46 -18.36
CA VAL A 157 13.31 -1.36 -18.85
C VAL A 157 14.79 -1.71 -18.76
N MET A 158 15.24 -2.27 -17.63
CA MET A 158 16.65 -2.59 -17.41
C MET A 158 17.18 -3.69 -18.34
N MET A 159 16.38 -4.73 -18.61
CA MET A 159 16.85 -6.00 -19.19
C MET A 159 16.10 -6.42 -20.46
N GLY A 160 15.03 -5.71 -20.83
CA GLY A 160 14.09 -6.11 -21.88
C GLY A 160 12.83 -6.76 -21.32
N ARG A 161 11.71 -6.62 -22.03
CA ARG A 161 10.38 -7.06 -21.55
C ARG A 161 10.37 -8.56 -21.23
N TYR A 162 10.06 -8.88 -19.98
CA TYR A 162 9.89 -10.25 -19.46
C TYR A 162 11.09 -11.20 -19.66
N VAL A 163 12.28 -10.67 -19.99
CA VAL A 163 13.54 -11.44 -20.02
C VAL A 163 13.83 -12.03 -18.63
N GLN A 164 13.54 -11.24 -17.59
CA GLN A 164 13.55 -11.69 -16.21
C GLN A 164 12.21 -11.35 -15.56
N CYS A 165 11.57 -12.37 -14.97
CA CYS A 165 10.31 -12.22 -14.25
C CYS A 165 10.53 -12.49 -12.76
N THR A 166 9.93 -11.66 -11.89
CA THR A 166 9.96 -11.91 -10.46
C THR A 166 9.10 -13.13 -10.10
N LYS A 167 9.35 -13.73 -8.93
CA LYS A 167 8.54 -14.83 -8.42
C LYS A 167 7.08 -14.39 -8.28
N GLU A 168 6.86 -13.15 -7.83
CA GLU A 168 5.54 -12.57 -7.59
C GLU A 168 4.79 -12.30 -8.91
N THR A 169 5.49 -11.85 -9.97
CA THR A 169 4.90 -11.73 -11.31
C THR A 169 4.42 -13.09 -11.82
N LYS A 170 5.27 -14.12 -11.71
CA LYS A 170 4.90 -15.49 -12.09
C LYS A 170 3.71 -16.00 -11.28
N ALA A 171 3.73 -15.80 -9.96
CA ALA A 171 2.66 -16.17 -9.05
C ALA A 171 1.32 -15.50 -9.42
N LEU A 172 1.34 -14.22 -9.79
CA LEU A 172 0.16 -13.50 -10.28
C LEU A 172 -0.40 -14.14 -11.54
N VAL A 173 0.45 -14.44 -12.53
CA VAL A 173 0.04 -15.09 -13.78
C VAL A 173 -0.48 -16.52 -13.54
N LYS A 174 0.10 -17.24 -12.56
CA LYS A 174 -0.38 -18.56 -12.13
C LYS A 174 -1.71 -18.53 -11.38
N GLY A 175 -2.23 -17.36 -11.02
CA GLY A 175 -3.47 -17.22 -10.26
C GLY A 175 -3.30 -17.32 -8.74
N GLU A 176 -2.07 -17.31 -8.23
CA GLU A 176 -1.77 -17.42 -6.78
C GLU A 176 -2.18 -16.18 -5.98
N TYR A 177 -2.50 -15.06 -6.65
CA TYR A 177 -3.12 -13.86 -6.06
C TYR A 177 -4.62 -13.76 -6.34
N GLY A 178 -5.21 -14.80 -6.95
CA GLY A 178 -6.60 -14.81 -7.39
C GLY A 178 -6.75 -14.57 -8.89
N ARG A 179 -7.99 -14.28 -9.30
CA ARG A 179 -8.35 -14.12 -10.71
C ARG A 179 -8.03 -12.69 -11.17
N ALA A 180 -7.34 -12.56 -12.31
CA ALA A 180 -7.13 -11.28 -12.96
C ALA A 180 -8.46 -10.62 -13.40
N SER A 181 -8.53 -9.29 -13.35
CA SER A 181 -9.72 -8.51 -13.72
C SER A 181 -10.13 -8.78 -15.18
N VAL A 182 -9.14 -8.87 -16.05
CA VAL A 182 -9.25 -9.22 -17.46
C VAL A 182 -8.39 -10.47 -17.71
N PRO A 183 -8.83 -11.43 -18.55
CA PRO A 183 -8.00 -12.58 -18.89
C PRO A 183 -6.63 -12.17 -19.43
N ILE A 184 -5.57 -12.73 -18.86
CA ILE A 184 -4.21 -12.62 -19.38
C ILE A 184 -4.12 -13.41 -20.68
N SER A 185 -3.52 -12.84 -21.72
CA SER A 185 -3.36 -13.50 -23.01
C SER A 185 -2.44 -14.72 -22.90
N ASP A 186 -2.67 -15.73 -23.74
CA ASP A 186 -1.86 -16.94 -23.69
C ASP A 186 -0.41 -16.69 -24.12
N GLU A 187 -0.17 -15.69 -24.98
CA GLU A 187 1.19 -15.23 -25.31
C GLU A 187 1.94 -14.71 -24.08
N ILE A 188 1.31 -13.86 -23.27
CA ILE A 188 1.92 -13.32 -22.04
C ILE A 188 2.10 -14.43 -21.00
N LYS A 189 1.15 -15.36 -20.86
CA LYS A 189 1.33 -16.52 -19.98
C LYS A 189 2.54 -17.34 -20.41
N GLN A 190 2.64 -17.70 -21.69
CA GLN A 190 3.75 -18.48 -22.21
C GLN A 190 5.08 -17.76 -21.98
N LEU A 191 5.12 -16.44 -22.18
CA LEU A 191 6.32 -15.63 -21.99
C LEU A 191 6.80 -15.61 -20.53
N ILE A 192 5.88 -15.54 -19.57
CA ILE A 192 6.22 -15.36 -18.14
C ILE A 192 6.41 -16.70 -17.42
N ILE A 193 5.51 -17.66 -17.65
CA ILE A 193 5.44 -18.92 -16.90
C ILE A 193 5.65 -20.15 -17.78
N GLY A 194 5.72 -20.01 -19.10
CA GLY A 194 5.82 -21.16 -20.02
C GLY A 194 4.66 -22.14 -19.78
N ASP A 195 5.02 -23.40 -19.55
CA ASP A 195 4.06 -24.49 -19.32
C ASP A 195 3.80 -24.76 -17.83
N GLU A 196 4.24 -23.86 -16.93
CA GLU A 196 3.96 -24.01 -15.49
C GLU A 196 2.43 -24.03 -15.23
N PRO A 197 1.95 -24.87 -14.30
CA PRO A 197 0.53 -25.00 -14.04
C PRO A 197 -0.06 -23.71 -13.43
N THR A 198 -1.31 -23.45 -13.75
CA THR A 198 -2.09 -22.34 -13.21
C THR A 198 -3.23 -22.86 -12.34
N ILE A 199 -3.66 -22.05 -11.37
CA ILE A 199 -4.80 -22.34 -10.51
C ILE A 199 -5.96 -21.41 -10.85
N ASN A 200 -7.18 -21.90 -10.67
CA ASN A 200 -8.41 -21.12 -10.89
C ASN A 200 -9.38 -21.18 -9.68
N CYS A 201 -8.90 -21.75 -8.57
CA CYS A 201 -9.59 -21.76 -7.28
C CYS A 201 -9.10 -20.58 -6.41
N ARG A 202 -9.69 -20.41 -5.21
CA ARG A 202 -9.16 -19.47 -4.23
C ARG A 202 -7.80 -20.01 -3.74
N PRO A 203 -6.68 -19.28 -3.85
CA PRO A 203 -5.34 -19.81 -3.53
C PRO A 203 -5.23 -20.42 -2.13
N ALA A 204 -5.94 -19.85 -1.15
CA ALA A 204 -5.96 -20.34 0.21
C ALA A 204 -6.74 -21.67 0.41
N ASP A 205 -7.42 -22.19 -0.61
CA ASP A 205 -7.97 -23.57 -0.58
C ASP A 205 -6.87 -24.62 -0.71
N LEU A 206 -5.67 -24.23 -1.17
CA LEU A 206 -4.51 -25.10 -1.31
C LEU A 206 -3.56 -25.01 -0.10
N ILE A 207 -3.91 -24.25 0.94
CA ILE A 207 -3.10 -24.05 2.13
C ILE A 207 -3.77 -24.77 3.30
N GLU A 208 -3.08 -25.78 3.84
CA GLU A 208 -3.54 -26.52 5.02
C GLU A 208 -3.55 -25.63 6.28
N PRO A 209 -4.41 -25.88 7.28
CA PRO A 209 -4.40 -25.14 8.55
C PRO A 209 -3.03 -25.20 9.26
N GLN A 210 -2.42 -24.04 9.51
CA GLN A 210 -1.03 -23.96 9.99
C GLN A 210 -0.89 -23.57 11.47
N MET A 211 -1.97 -23.14 12.15
CA MET A 211 -1.88 -22.58 13.50
C MET A 211 -1.26 -23.54 14.53
N ALA A 212 -1.61 -24.83 14.49
CA ALA A 212 -1.02 -25.81 15.41
C ALA A 212 0.49 -25.98 15.19
N LYS A 213 0.92 -25.96 13.93
CA LYS A 213 2.34 -26.00 13.56
C LYS A 213 3.07 -24.76 14.08
N PHE A 214 2.54 -23.56 13.84
CA PHE A 214 3.14 -22.32 14.31
C PHE A 214 3.29 -22.26 15.83
N ARG A 215 2.28 -22.71 16.58
CA ARG A 215 2.37 -22.81 18.06
C ARG A 215 3.54 -23.69 18.51
N GLU A 216 3.74 -24.82 17.86
CA GLU A 216 4.82 -25.73 18.23
C GLU A 216 6.20 -25.16 17.84
N GLU A 217 6.31 -24.52 16.67
CA GLU A 217 7.57 -23.92 16.19
C GLU A 217 8.09 -22.79 17.09
N ILE A 218 7.19 -22.01 17.72
CA ILE A 218 7.57 -20.89 18.59
C ILE A 218 7.20 -21.11 20.07
N LYS A 219 7.01 -22.36 20.49
CA LYS A 219 6.55 -22.71 21.83
C LYS A 219 7.40 -22.10 22.95
N GLU A 220 8.70 -22.00 22.74
CA GLU A 220 9.65 -21.41 23.70
C GLU A 220 9.54 -19.87 23.81
N TYR A 221 8.92 -19.22 22.83
CA TYR A 221 8.79 -17.77 22.74
C TYR A 221 7.38 -17.27 23.02
N THR A 222 6.38 -18.16 22.98
CA THR A 222 4.96 -17.81 23.09
C THR A 222 4.61 -17.37 24.51
N GLN A 223 4.20 -16.11 24.67
CA GLN A 223 3.66 -15.56 25.92
C GLN A 223 2.15 -15.29 25.80
N GLN A 224 1.66 -15.07 24.57
CA GLN A 224 0.26 -14.80 24.25
C GLN A 224 -0.09 -15.24 22.81
N GLU A 225 -1.37 -15.26 22.47
CA GLU A 225 -1.86 -15.68 21.16
C GLU A 225 -1.34 -14.79 20.01
N GLU A 226 -1.18 -13.50 20.29
CA GLU A 226 -0.67 -12.50 19.36
C GLU A 226 0.78 -12.78 18.94
N ASP A 227 1.56 -13.52 19.73
CA ASP A 227 2.90 -13.96 19.32
C ASP A 227 2.80 -15.00 18.19
N VAL A 228 1.87 -15.94 18.30
CA VAL A 228 1.61 -16.94 17.27
C VAL A 228 1.10 -16.28 15.99
N LEU A 229 0.24 -15.27 16.12
CA LEU A 229 -0.24 -14.47 14.98
C LEU A 229 0.88 -13.64 14.35
N SER A 230 1.73 -13.02 15.16
CA SER A 230 2.88 -12.24 14.67
C SER A 230 3.85 -13.14 13.89
N TYR A 231 4.10 -14.34 14.40
CA TYR A 231 4.90 -15.35 13.70
C TYR A 231 4.21 -15.84 12.42
N ALA A 232 2.90 -16.04 12.43
CA ALA A 232 2.15 -16.46 11.24
C ALA A 232 2.23 -15.44 10.10
N ILE A 233 2.27 -14.13 10.41
CA ILE A 233 2.32 -13.07 9.40
C ILE A 233 3.78 -12.76 9.00
N PHE A 234 4.70 -12.70 9.96
CA PHE A 234 6.10 -12.33 9.73
C PHE A 234 7.09 -13.22 10.51
N PRO A 235 7.30 -14.50 10.11
CA PRO A 235 8.03 -15.48 10.91
C PRO A 235 9.41 -15.02 11.38
N GLN A 236 10.22 -14.51 10.46
CA GLN A 236 11.61 -14.09 10.75
C GLN A 236 11.64 -12.86 11.66
N VAL A 237 10.85 -11.83 11.35
CA VAL A 237 10.80 -10.58 12.14
C VAL A 237 10.27 -10.85 13.55
N ALA A 238 9.25 -11.71 13.66
CA ALA A 238 8.69 -12.10 14.94
C ALA A 238 9.72 -12.85 15.80
N LEU A 239 10.45 -13.82 15.22
CA LEU A 239 11.50 -14.55 15.94
C LEU A 239 12.60 -13.63 16.47
N ASP A 240 13.06 -12.69 15.65
CA ASP A 240 14.10 -11.75 16.05
C ASP A 240 13.60 -10.84 17.19
N PHE A 241 12.34 -10.39 17.12
CA PHE A 241 11.69 -9.65 18.20
C PHE A 241 11.52 -10.49 19.47
N PHE A 242 11.13 -11.75 19.37
CA PHE A 242 10.93 -12.61 20.54
C PHE A 242 12.24 -12.91 21.27
N LYS A 243 13.33 -13.14 20.53
CA LYS A 243 14.67 -13.28 21.10
C LYS A 243 15.08 -12.01 21.84
N TRP A 244 14.94 -10.85 21.20
CA TRP A 244 15.20 -9.57 21.83
C TRP A 244 14.35 -9.36 23.10
N ARG A 245 13.04 -9.64 23.05
CA ARG A 245 12.14 -9.52 24.20
C ARG A 245 12.59 -10.38 25.37
N LYS A 246 12.99 -11.63 25.10
CA LYS A 246 13.49 -12.57 26.12
C LYS A 246 14.78 -12.06 26.76
N GLU A 247 15.75 -11.61 25.95
CA GLU A 247 16.99 -11.01 26.45
C GLU A 247 16.73 -9.77 27.34
N GLN A 248 15.78 -8.91 26.96
CA GLN A 248 15.39 -7.75 27.77
C GLN A 248 14.70 -8.13 29.09
N GLN A 249 14.02 -9.28 29.14
CA GLN A 249 13.38 -9.79 30.36
C GLN A 249 14.42 -10.42 31.29
N GLU A 250 15.40 -11.16 30.74
CA GLU A 250 16.48 -11.79 31.51
C GLU A 250 17.47 -10.75 32.08
N ASN A 251 17.79 -9.70 31.34
CA ASN A 251 18.69 -8.62 31.80
C ASN A 251 18.06 -7.65 32.82
N LYS A 252 16.75 -7.76 33.09
CA LYS A 252 16.05 -6.96 34.11
C LYS A 252 15.97 -7.66 35.47
N VAL A 253 16.46 -8.89 35.58
CA VAL A 253 16.60 -9.68 36.81
C VAL A 253 18.01 -9.49 37.37
#